data_AF-A0AAF0KXQ4-F1
#
_entry.id   AF-A0AAF0KXQ4-F1
#
_cell.length_a   1.000
_cell.length_b   1.000
_cell.length_c   1.000
_cell.angle_alpha   90.00
_cell.angle_beta   90.00
_cell.angle_gamma   90.00
#
_symmetry.space_group_name_H-M   'P 1'
#
loop_
_entity.id
_entity.type
_entity.pdbx_description
1 polymer ?
#
loop_
_entity_poly.entity_id
_entity_poly.type
_entity_poly.pdbx_seq_one_letter_code
_entity_poly.pdbx_strand_id
1 'polypeptide(L)' 'MKYAVIFEDTGAEEEHEFDTKPVAGDLVTLTRDGTGKDYIVIIEPNPDHTHDDGPDGHPTKARVRPA' A
#
# COMPACT_ATOMS: atom_id res chain seq x y z
N MET A 1 -5.95 5.86 -8.93
CA MET A 1 -4.75 5.11 -9.41
C MET A 1 -4.73 3.77 -8.72
N LYS A 2 -4.58 2.66 -9.46
CA LYS A 2 -4.55 1.33 -8.85
C LYS A 2 -3.17 1.04 -8.27
N TYR A 3 -3.12 0.60 -7.02
CA TYR A 3 -1.93 0.12 -6.35
C TYR A 3 -2.21 -1.26 -5.75
N ALA A 4 -1.22 -2.15 -5.81
CA ALA A 4 -1.26 -3.39 -5.05
C ALA A 4 -0.99 -3.06 -3.57
N VAL A 5 -1.96 -3.35 -2.72
CA VAL A 5 -1.90 -3.12 -1.28
C VAL A 5 -1.69 -4.45 -0.58
N ILE A 6 -0.61 -4.56 0.18
CA ILE A 6 -0.32 -5.72 1.02
C ILE A 6 -0.73 -5.37 2.46
N PHE A 7 -1.68 -6.12 3.00
CA PHE A 7 -2.14 -6.00 4.38
C PHE A 7 -1.19 -6.73 5.32
N GLU A 8 -0.51 -6.03 6.23
CA GLU A 8 0.44 -6.64 7.17
C GLU A 8 -0.24 -7.65 8.11
N ASP A 9 -1.48 -7.37 8.53
CA ASP A 9 -2.24 -8.20 9.47
C ASP A 9 -2.62 -9.57 8.90
N THR A 10 -2.82 -9.66 7.58
CA THR A 10 -3.29 -10.89 6.92
C THR A 10 -2.31 -11.44 5.87
N GLY A 11 -1.32 -10.66 5.45
CA GLY A 11 -0.46 -10.96 4.31
C GLY A 11 -1.19 -10.95 2.95
N ALA A 12 -2.44 -10.49 2.91
CA ALA A 12 -3.23 -10.45 1.69
C ALA A 12 -2.74 -9.32 0.77
N GLU A 13 -2.62 -9.59 -0.52
CA GLU A 13 -2.33 -8.59 -1.57
C GLU A 13 -3.64 -8.33 -2.34
N GLU A 14 -4.13 -7.09 -2.30
CA GLU A 14 -5.36 -6.67 -2.99
C GLU A 14 -5.12 -5.37 -3.77
N GLU A 15 -5.70 -5.24 -4.96
CA GLU A 15 -5.61 -4.00 -5.74
C GLU A 15 -6.66 -2.99 -5.27
N HIS A 16 -6.21 -1.81 -4.85
CA HIS A 16 -7.08 -0.71 -4.46
C HIS A 16 -6.84 0.54 -5.30
N GLU A 17 -7.90 1.31 -5.51
CA GLU A 17 -7.78 2.64 -6.09
C GLU A 17 -7.48 3.69 -5.03
N PHE A 18 -6.43 4.46 -5.27
CA PHE A 18 -6.05 5.62 -4.47
C PHE A 18 -6.26 6.90 -5.27
N ASP A 19 -6.79 7.93 -4.62
CA ASP A 19 -6.90 9.27 -5.21
C ASP A 19 -5.53 9.93 -5.42
N THR A 20 -4.59 9.67 -4.52
CA THR A 20 -3.22 10.20 -4.54
C THR A 20 -2.20 9.08 -4.41
N LYS A 21 -0.93 9.36 -4.72
CA LYS A 21 0.14 8.39 -4.46
C LYS A 21 0.26 8.16 -2.94
N PRO A 22 0.09 6.93 -2.43
CA PRO A 22 0.18 6.66 -0.99
C PRO A 22 1.62 6.87 -0.50
N VAL A 23 1.81 7.56 0.63
CA VAL A 23 3.12 7.75 1.26
C VAL A 23 3.19 7.08 2.64
N ALA A 24 4.40 6.74 3.10
CA ALA A 24 4.58 6.13 4.41
C ALA A 24 4.04 7.04 5.53
N GLY A 25 3.20 6.48 6.40
CA GLY A 25 2.52 7.21 7.47
C GLY A 25 1.16 7.80 7.08
N ASP A 26 0.75 7.73 5.82
CA ASP A 26 -0.60 8.16 5.42
C ASP A 26 -1.66 7.26 6.03
N LEU A 27 -2.78 7.88 6.44
CA LEU A 27 -4.00 7.18 6.79
C LEU A 27 -4.87 7.06 5.54
N VAL A 28 -5.17 5.82 5.14
CA VAL A 28 -5.97 5.50 3.96
C VAL A 28 -7.14 4.62 4.34
N THR A 29 -8.32 4.90 3.79
CA THR A 29 -9.51 4.08 4.00
C THR A 29 -9.64 3.10 2.84
N LEU A 30 -9.51 1.80 3.12
CA LEU A 30 -9.64 0.74 2.13
C LEU A 30 -10.92 -0.05 2.36
N THR A 31 -11.71 -0.22 1.30
CA THR A 31 -12.95 -1.02 1.34
C THR A 31 -12.62 -2.49 1.20
N ARG A 32 -12.80 -3.26 2.28
CA ARG A 32 -12.60 -4.71 2.32
C ARG A 32 -13.90 -5.38 2.74
N ASP A 33 -14.35 -6.38 1.99
CA ASP A 33 -15.63 -7.06 2.23
C ASP A 33 -16.85 -6.10 2.31
N GLY A 34 -16.82 -5.03 1.52
CA GLY A 34 -17.87 -3.99 1.52
C GLY A 34 -17.86 -3.05 2.74
N THR A 35 -16.88 -3.19 3.64
CA THR A 35 -16.69 -2.33 4.81
C THR A 35 -15.43 -1.48 4.62
N GLY A 36 -15.57 -0.15 4.70
CA GLY A 36 -14.42 0.76 4.76
C GLY A 36 -13.69 0.61 6.09
N LYS A 37 -12.40 0.30 6.05
CA LYS A 37 -11.53 0.26 7.23
C LYS A 37 -10.33 1.17 7.02
N ASP A 38 -9.88 1.81 8.08
CA ASP A 38 -8.73 2.70 8.04
C ASP A 38 -7.44 1.92 8.27
N TYR A 39 -6.45 2.22 7.45
CA TYR A 39 -5.13 1.62 7.50
C TYR A 39 -4.05 2.69 7.39
N ILE A 40 -2.93 2.44 8.05
CA ILE A 40 -1.74 3.28 7.94
C ILE A 40 -0.82 2.65 6.90
N VAL A 41 -0.44 3.43 5.89
CA VAL A 41 0.51 3.02 4.87
C VAL A 41 1.89 2.86 5.50
N ILE A 42 2.44 1.66 5.39
CA ILE A 42 3.82 1.34 5.69
C ILE A 42 4.48 1.06 4.35
N ILE A 43 5.31 1.99 3.87
CA ILE A 43 6.21 1.66 2.78
C ILE A 43 7.46 1.08 3.44
N GLU A 44 7.64 -0.24 3.35
CA GLU A 44 8.92 -0.80 3.75
C GLU A 44 9.99 -0.43 2.72
N PRO A 45 11.22 -0.08 3.15
CA PRO A 45 12.34 -0.08 2.25
C PRO A 45 12.56 -1.52 1.81
N ASN A 46 12.40 -1.80 0.52
CA ASN A 46 12.77 -3.09 -0.04
C ASN A 46 14.29 -3.25 0.18
N PRO A 47 14.77 -4.17 1.04
CA PRO A 47 16.18 -4.19 1.46
C PRO A 47 17.13 -4.62 0.34
N ASP A 48 16.62 -5.17 -0.78
CA ASP A 48 17.45 -5.54 -1.92
C ASP A 48 17.68 -4.40 -2.92
N HIS A 49 16.82 -3.37 -2.96
CA HIS A 49 16.90 -2.21 -3.87
C HIS A 49 17.46 -2.54 -5.27
N THR A 50 17.18 -3.75 -5.80
CA THR A 50 17.79 -4.22 -7.03
C THR A 50 16.85 -4.11 -8.20
N HIS A 51 15.55 -4.34 -8.06
CA HIS A 51 14.61 -4.19 -9.18
C HIS A 51 13.16 -4.12 -8.68
N ASP A 52 12.62 -2.92 -8.38
CA ASP A 52 11.16 -2.66 -8.52
C ASP A 52 10.76 -1.18 -8.29
N ASP A 53 11.71 -0.25 -8.36
CA ASP A 53 11.34 1.14 -8.58
C ASP A 53 10.80 1.25 -10.00
N GLY A 54 9.51 1.56 -10.13
CA GLY A 54 8.99 2.05 -11.40
C GLY A 54 9.83 3.24 -11.90
N PRO A 55 9.65 3.68 -13.15
CA PRO A 55 10.46 4.75 -13.75
C PRO A 55 10.52 6.07 -12.93
N ASP A 56 9.63 6.25 -11.95
CA ASP A 56 9.51 7.39 -11.05
C ASP A 56 10.16 7.21 -9.65
N GLY A 57 10.89 6.11 -9.38
CA GLY A 57 11.58 5.91 -8.09
C GLY A 57 10.65 5.68 -6.90
N HIS A 58 9.48 5.09 -7.16
CA HIS A 58 8.47 4.77 -6.14
C HIS A 58 8.03 3.32 -6.27
N PRO A 59 7.75 2.66 -5.13
CA PRO A 59 7.26 1.29 -5.15
C PRO A 59 5.88 1.23 -5.81
N THR A 60 5.70 0.24 -6.67
CA THR A 60 4.40 -0.09 -7.31
C THR A 60 3.42 -0.75 -6.35
N LYS A 61 3.88 -1.11 -5.15
CA LYS A 61 3.11 -1.74 -4.08
C LYS A 61 3.14 -0.90 -2.81
N ALA A 62 2.02 -0.81 -2.11
CA ALA A 62 1.93 -0.22 -0.79
C ALA A 62 1.73 -1.34 0.25
N ARG A 63 2.46 -1.30 1.37
CA ARG A 63 2.08 -2.11 2.55
C ARG A 63 1.22 -1.26 3.46
N VAL A 64 0.27 -1.86 4.15
CA VAL A 64 -0.58 -1.14 5.11
C VAL A 64 -0.78 -1.98 6.37
N ARG A 65 -0.95 -1.32 7.51
CA ARG A 65 -1.37 -1.95 8.77
C ARG A 65 -2.68 -1.33 9.27
N PRO A 66 -3.47 -2.05 10.08
CA PRO A 66 -4.61 -1.44 10.77
C PRO A 66 -4.19 -0.20 11.58
N ALA A 67 -5.01 0.85 11.53
CA ALA A 67 -4.80 2.09 12.28
C ALA A 67 -5.04 1.92 13.79
#